data_AF-A0A1X7G849-F1
#
_entry.id   AF-A0A1X7G849-F1
#
_cell.length_a   1.000
_cell.length_b   1.000
_cell.length_c   1.000
_cell.angle_alpha   90.00
_cell.angle_beta   90.00
_cell.angle_gamma   90.00
#
_symmetry.space_group_name_H-M   'P 1'
#
loop_
_entity.id
_entity.type
_entity.pdbx_description
1 polymer ?
#
loop_
_entity_poly.entity_id
_entity_poly.type
_entity_poly.pdbx_seq_one_letter_code
_entity_poly.pdbx_strand_id
1 'polypeptide(L)'
;MLDLRFFAGSFVCLSLAAVAAPAMATASDSDTITIDVKAKIEERCGIAANGPTSSASTPNLEAATTLNFGFKLNCNVPFAIGVSSENGALRLSTATGNANSANGFSVEKPYNVKLRVDTDGQPLTPDQCSSDALVRNSGGCAFFGKTPGQGLRSGQRTAINREGSIEVSWPSDASSGQRRAAGIYQDTLTVVVGVRN
;
A
#
# COMPACT_ATOMS: atom_id res chain seq x y z
N MET A 1 -15.74 40.12 85.98
CA MET A 1 -14.81 39.93 84.85
C MET A 1 -13.82 41.08 84.86
N LEU A 2 -12.77 40.94 85.67
CA LEU A 2 -11.54 41.74 85.66
C LEU A 2 -10.61 41.05 86.65
N ASP A 3 -9.61 40.37 86.10
CA ASP A 3 -8.59 39.64 86.84
C ASP A 3 -7.26 40.02 86.20
N LEU A 4 -6.31 40.52 86.99
CA LEU A 4 -4.89 40.45 86.66
C LEU A 4 -4.05 40.70 87.92
N ARG A 5 -3.60 39.61 88.53
CA ARG A 5 -2.52 39.62 89.53
C ARG A 5 -1.21 39.21 88.86
N PHE A 6 -0.22 40.08 89.01
CA PHE A 6 1.19 39.83 88.75
C PHE A 6 1.75 38.82 89.75
N PHE A 7 2.49 37.81 89.27
CA PHE A 7 3.55 37.16 90.06
C PHE A 7 4.75 36.82 89.19
N ALA A 8 5.91 37.24 89.68
CA ALA A 8 7.25 36.96 89.17
C ALA A 8 7.69 35.53 89.52
N GLY A 9 8.59 34.95 88.72
CA GLY A 9 9.19 33.64 89.04
C GLY A 9 10.22 33.17 88.02
N SER A 10 11.48 33.47 88.31
CA SER A 10 12.70 33.14 87.57
C SER A 10 13.08 31.65 87.59
N PHE A 11 13.74 31.22 86.50
CA PHE A 11 14.78 30.17 86.38
C PHE A 11 14.43 28.70 86.72
N VAL A 12 14.68 27.78 85.79
CA VAL A 12 15.90 26.93 85.73
C VAL A 12 15.78 26.00 84.50
N CYS A 13 16.84 26.01 83.70
CA CYS A 13 17.05 25.17 82.52
C CYS A 13 17.43 23.75 82.97
N LEU A 14 16.70 22.71 82.51
CA LEU A 14 17.18 21.32 82.58
C LEU A 14 17.01 20.66 81.21
N SER A 15 18.14 20.55 80.52
CA SER A 15 18.33 19.85 79.25
C SER A 15 18.21 18.33 79.45
N LEU A 16 17.19 17.70 78.89
CA LEU A 16 17.15 16.24 78.70
C LEU A 16 17.78 15.89 77.36
N ALA A 17 18.87 15.12 77.43
CA ALA A 17 19.64 14.62 76.30
C ALA A 17 18.81 13.70 75.40
N ALA A 18 18.86 13.96 74.10
CA ALA A 18 18.34 13.08 73.06
C ALA A 18 19.15 11.79 73.00
N VAL A 19 18.52 10.64 73.28
CA VAL A 19 19.10 9.33 72.98
C VAL A 19 18.78 9.02 71.52
N ALA A 20 19.70 9.40 70.63
CA ALA A 20 19.68 8.97 69.24
C ALA A 20 20.02 7.47 69.20
N ALA A 21 19.04 6.62 68.88
CA ALA A 21 19.31 5.23 68.54
C ALA A 21 20.14 5.18 67.24
N PRO A 22 21.18 4.34 67.15
CA PRO A 22 21.85 4.11 65.88
C PRO A 22 20.86 3.40 64.94
N ALA A 23 20.35 4.14 63.95
CA ALA A 23 19.70 3.55 62.80
C ALA A 23 20.74 2.69 62.08
N MET A 24 20.64 1.36 62.21
CA MET A 24 21.35 0.46 61.31
C MET A 24 20.75 0.63 59.92
N ALA A 25 21.39 1.44 59.10
CA ALA A 25 21.14 1.45 57.67
C ALA A 25 21.67 0.12 57.11
N THR A 26 20.79 -0.86 56.95
CA THR A 26 21.06 -2.01 56.08
C THR A 26 21.17 -1.46 54.66
N ALA A 27 22.38 -1.44 54.11
CA ALA A 27 22.56 -1.29 52.68
C ALA A 27 21.81 -2.45 52.01
N SER A 28 20.77 -2.12 51.25
CA SER A 28 20.07 -3.07 50.38
C SER A 28 20.98 -3.34 49.19
N ASP A 29 21.77 -4.41 49.23
CA ASP A 29 22.33 -4.97 48.01
C ASP A 29 21.16 -5.34 47.09
N SER A 30 21.05 -4.67 45.95
CA SER A 30 20.07 -5.06 44.95
C SER A 30 20.64 -6.24 44.15
N ASP A 31 20.22 -7.47 44.50
CA ASP A 31 20.53 -8.72 43.78
C ASP A 31 19.83 -8.86 42.41
N THR A 32 19.34 -7.75 41.86
CA THR A 32 18.47 -7.73 40.68
C THR A 32 19.11 -6.99 39.51
N ILE A 33 19.18 -7.70 38.38
CA ILE A 33 19.55 -7.13 37.08
C ILE A 33 18.29 -7.10 36.21
N THR A 34 17.89 -5.89 35.79
CA THR A 34 16.80 -5.70 34.83
C THR A 34 17.38 -5.54 33.44
N ILE A 35 17.01 -6.44 32.52
CA ILE A 35 17.46 -6.42 31.12
C ILE A 35 16.24 -6.15 30.23
N ASP A 36 16.20 -4.97 29.63
CA ASP A 36 15.19 -4.61 28.63
C ASP A 36 15.63 -5.06 27.24
N VAL A 37 15.04 -6.15 26.74
CA VAL A 37 15.24 -6.61 25.36
C VAL A 37 14.20 -5.97 24.46
N LYS A 38 14.65 -5.14 23.52
CA LYS A 38 13.78 -4.45 22.53
C LYS A 38 14.16 -4.89 21.11
N ALA A 39 13.15 -5.07 20.27
CA ALA A 39 13.31 -5.31 18.83
C ALA A 39 12.31 -4.46 18.05
N LYS A 40 12.67 -4.09 16.81
CA LYS A 40 11.82 -3.33 15.90
C LYS A 40 11.74 -4.07 14.56
N ILE A 41 10.52 -4.20 14.03
CA ILE A 41 10.28 -4.64 12.66
C ILE A 41 9.98 -3.41 11.84
N GLU A 42 10.72 -3.20 10.75
CA GLU A 42 10.45 -2.09 9.84
C GLU A 42 9.22 -2.35 8.97
N GLU A 43 8.55 -1.27 8.60
CA GLU A 43 7.45 -1.31 7.65
C GLU A 43 8.00 -1.69 6.26
N ARG A 44 7.31 -2.60 5.60
CA ARG A 44 7.66 -3.03 4.24
C ARG A 44 6.40 -3.33 3.45
N CYS A 45 6.41 -2.89 2.20
CA CYS A 45 5.38 -3.23 1.24
C CYS A 45 5.95 -3.19 -0.16
N GLY A 46 5.74 -4.25 -0.92
CA GLY A 46 6.32 -4.42 -2.26
C GLY A 46 5.71 -5.59 -3.01
N ILE A 47 5.97 -5.64 -4.31
CA ILE A 47 5.72 -6.80 -5.16
C ILE A 47 6.87 -7.80 -4.94
N ALA A 48 6.55 -9.08 -4.73
CA ALA A 48 7.56 -10.12 -4.53
C ALA A 48 8.37 -10.36 -5.81
N ALA A 49 9.63 -10.80 -5.67
CA ALA A 49 10.65 -10.85 -6.73
C ALA A 49 10.33 -11.72 -7.96
N ASN A 50 9.25 -12.49 -7.94
CA ASN A 50 8.77 -13.21 -9.10
C ASN A 50 7.77 -12.28 -9.81
N GLY A 51 8.24 -11.60 -10.86
CA GLY A 51 7.43 -10.70 -11.70
C GLY A 51 6.18 -11.38 -12.27
N PRO A 52 5.35 -10.67 -13.05
CA PRO A 52 4.06 -11.18 -13.45
C PRO A 52 4.18 -12.54 -14.16
N THR A 53 3.53 -13.57 -13.63
CA THR A 53 3.43 -14.85 -14.33
C THR A 53 2.35 -14.68 -15.38
N SER A 54 2.73 -14.70 -16.66
CA SER A 54 1.79 -14.66 -17.77
C SER A 54 1.90 -15.92 -18.62
N SER A 55 0.77 -16.38 -19.13
CA SER A 55 0.70 -17.32 -20.26
C SER A 55 0.05 -16.58 -21.42
N ALA A 56 0.80 -15.82 -22.20
CA ALA A 56 0.23 -15.08 -23.33
C ALA A 56 0.97 -15.43 -24.62
N SER A 57 0.33 -16.26 -25.45
CA SER A 57 0.49 -16.21 -26.90
C SER A 57 -0.06 -14.87 -27.41
N THR A 58 0.43 -14.40 -28.57
CA THR A 58 -0.06 -13.16 -29.19
C THR A 58 -1.55 -13.32 -29.55
N PRO A 59 -2.47 -12.62 -28.86
CA PRO A 59 -3.91 -12.82 -29.08
C PRO A 59 -4.37 -12.15 -30.37
N ASN A 60 -5.46 -12.65 -30.94
CA ASN A 60 -6.14 -11.99 -32.05
C ASN A 60 -6.94 -10.78 -31.53
N LEU A 61 -6.53 -9.57 -31.91
CA LEU A 61 -7.14 -8.30 -31.47
C LEU A 61 -8.55 -8.06 -32.01
N GLU A 62 -8.92 -8.72 -33.10
CA GLU A 62 -10.26 -8.63 -33.70
C GLU A 62 -11.29 -9.51 -32.94
N ALA A 63 -10.82 -10.49 -32.18
CA ALA A 63 -11.63 -11.38 -31.36
C ALA A 63 -11.73 -10.88 -29.92
N ALA A 64 -12.85 -11.19 -29.26
CA ALA A 64 -12.99 -10.96 -27.83
C ALA A 64 -11.93 -11.77 -27.07
N THR A 65 -11.19 -11.13 -26.17
CA THR A 65 -10.06 -11.75 -25.48
C THR A 65 -10.02 -11.27 -24.04
N THR A 66 -9.59 -12.18 -23.16
CA THR A 66 -9.23 -11.91 -21.76
C THR A 66 -7.84 -12.47 -21.48
N LEU A 67 -6.96 -11.64 -20.92
CA LEU A 67 -5.61 -12.00 -20.49
C LEU A 67 -5.51 -11.82 -18.98
N ASN A 68 -4.79 -12.72 -18.31
CA ASN A 68 -4.59 -12.67 -16.86
C ASN A 68 -3.10 -12.65 -16.50
N PHE A 69 -2.74 -11.74 -15.61
CA PHE A 69 -1.38 -11.54 -15.12
C PHE A 69 -1.39 -11.64 -13.60
N GLY A 70 -0.78 -12.69 -13.05
CA GLY A 70 -0.66 -12.88 -11.60
C GLY A 70 0.62 -12.28 -11.04
N PHE A 71 0.58 -11.75 -9.83
CA PHE A 71 1.74 -11.26 -9.08
C PHE A 71 1.56 -11.50 -7.59
N LYS A 72 2.64 -11.43 -6.81
CA LYS A 72 2.59 -11.59 -5.36
C LYS A 72 2.90 -10.28 -4.64
N LEU A 73 2.21 -10.04 -3.53
CA LEU A 73 2.43 -8.93 -2.61
C LEU A 73 3.06 -9.41 -1.31
N ASN A 74 3.86 -8.53 -0.71
CA ASN A 74 4.47 -8.76 0.59
C ASN A 74 4.46 -7.45 1.40
N CYS A 75 3.33 -7.17 2.01
CA CYS A 75 3.08 -5.96 2.79
C CYS A 75 2.72 -6.31 4.23
N ASN A 76 3.55 -5.88 5.19
CA ASN A 76 3.30 -6.08 6.63
C ASN A 76 2.56 -4.92 7.29
N VAL A 77 2.16 -3.92 6.51
CA VAL A 77 1.40 -2.73 6.93
C VAL A 77 0.28 -2.42 5.93
N PRO A 78 -0.71 -1.60 6.32
CA PRO A 78 -1.67 -1.04 5.37
C PRO A 78 -1.00 -0.36 4.17
N PHE A 79 -1.57 -0.57 2.99
CA PHE A 79 -0.92 -0.20 1.73
C PHE A 79 -1.92 0.40 0.75
N ALA A 80 -1.38 0.94 -0.34
CA ALA A 80 -2.15 1.25 -1.54
C ALA A 80 -1.47 0.66 -2.78
N ILE A 81 -2.30 0.27 -3.73
CA ILE A 81 -1.89 -0.29 -5.02
C ILE A 81 -2.45 0.54 -6.17
N GLY A 82 -1.56 0.94 -7.06
CA GLY A 82 -1.85 1.74 -8.24
C GLY A 82 -1.56 0.95 -9.50
N VAL A 83 -2.40 1.13 -10.52
CA VAL A 83 -2.14 0.69 -11.89
C VAL A 83 -2.15 1.91 -12.79
N SER A 84 -1.22 1.95 -13.74
CA SER A 84 -1.19 2.95 -14.80
C SER A 84 -0.87 2.31 -16.14
N SER A 85 -1.30 2.97 -17.21
CA SER A 85 -1.00 2.60 -18.59
C SER A 85 -0.14 3.71 -19.22
N GLU A 86 0.81 3.32 -20.07
CA GLU A 86 1.62 4.25 -20.84
C GLU A 86 0.80 4.95 -21.93
N ASN A 87 0.02 4.19 -22.71
CA ASN A 87 -0.67 4.72 -23.89
C ASN A 87 -2.19 4.88 -23.73
N GLY A 88 -2.78 4.20 -22.74
CA GLY A 88 -4.22 4.15 -22.52
C GLY A 88 -4.98 3.27 -23.51
N ALA A 89 -4.27 2.50 -24.32
CA ALA A 89 -4.79 1.57 -25.32
C ALA A 89 -3.63 0.73 -25.85
N LEU A 90 -3.94 -0.45 -26.39
CA LEU A 90 -2.99 -1.19 -27.22
C LEU A 90 -2.77 -0.37 -28.49
N ARG A 91 -1.54 0.11 -28.72
CA ARG A 91 -1.19 0.98 -29.84
C ARG A 91 -0.31 0.23 -30.84
N LEU A 92 -0.55 0.45 -32.13
CA LEU A 92 0.26 -0.11 -33.20
C LEU A 92 1.72 0.33 -33.02
N SER A 93 2.58 -0.64 -32.68
CA SER A 93 4.01 -0.46 -32.45
C SER A 93 4.81 -0.79 -33.71
N THR A 94 4.40 -1.81 -34.47
CA THR A 94 5.06 -2.19 -35.73
C THR A 94 4.00 -2.54 -36.76
N ALA A 95 3.94 -1.77 -37.86
CA ALA A 95 3.02 -2.05 -38.97
C ALA A 95 3.57 -3.17 -39.88
N THR A 96 2.68 -4.03 -40.37
CA THR A 96 2.98 -4.99 -41.43
C THR A 96 2.57 -4.38 -42.77
N GLY A 97 3.53 -4.02 -43.62
CA GLY A 97 3.28 -3.40 -44.94
C GLY A 97 3.72 -1.93 -45.01
N ASN A 98 3.26 -1.21 -46.03
CA ASN A 98 3.59 0.21 -46.20
C ASN A 98 2.88 1.05 -45.11
N ALA A 99 3.61 1.91 -44.39
CA ALA A 99 3.05 2.78 -43.36
C ALA A 99 1.91 3.69 -43.87
N ASN A 100 1.90 4.01 -45.17
CA ASN A 100 0.82 4.77 -45.82
C ASN A 100 -0.49 3.97 -45.99
N SER A 101 -0.49 2.67 -45.68
CA SER A 101 -1.65 1.77 -45.80
C SER A 101 -2.60 1.82 -44.60
N ALA A 102 -2.28 2.57 -43.54
CA ALA A 102 -3.14 2.72 -42.36
C ALA A 102 -4.33 3.69 -42.56
N ASN A 103 -4.42 4.38 -43.71
CA ASN A 103 -5.54 5.27 -43.99
C ASN A 103 -6.88 4.51 -43.95
N GLY A 104 -7.77 4.91 -43.03
CA GLY A 104 -9.07 4.27 -42.81
C GLY A 104 -9.06 3.09 -41.82
N PHE A 105 -7.89 2.74 -41.26
CA PHE A 105 -7.75 1.73 -40.21
C PHE A 105 -7.43 2.36 -38.86
N SER A 106 -7.83 1.70 -37.78
CA SER A 106 -7.50 2.16 -36.43
C SER A 106 -6.17 1.57 -35.94
N VAL A 107 -5.35 2.46 -35.37
CA VAL A 107 -4.03 2.15 -34.80
C VAL A 107 -4.05 1.97 -33.28
N GLU A 108 -5.23 2.04 -32.67
CA GLU A 108 -5.43 1.89 -31.22
C GLU A 108 -6.57 0.93 -30.94
N LYS A 109 -6.44 0.10 -29.90
CA LYS A 109 -7.49 -0.76 -29.39
C LYS A 109 -7.63 -0.50 -27.88
N PRO A 110 -8.71 0.19 -27.46
CA PRO A 110 -9.04 0.32 -26.05
C PRO A 110 -9.32 -1.05 -25.43
N TYR A 111 -9.00 -1.18 -24.16
CA TYR A 111 -9.25 -2.37 -23.37
C TYR A 111 -9.73 -1.98 -21.99
N ASN A 112 -10.13 -2.98 -21.22
CA ASN A 112 -10.49 -2.82 -19.83
C ASN A 112 -9.51 -3.55 -18.92
N VAL A 113 -9.38 -3.03 -17.71
CA VAL A 113 -8.52 -3.58 -16.66
C VAL A 113 -9.34 -3.83 -15.42
N LYS A 114 -9.20 -5.03 -14.87
CA LYS A 114 -9.74 -5.40 -13.57
C LYS A 114 -8.60 -5.80 -12.65
N LEU A 115 -8.55 -5.17 -11.48
CA LEU A 115 -7.61 -5.47 -10.42
C LEU A 115 -8.29 -6.39 -9.40
N ARG A 116 -7.57 -7.42 -8.94
CA ARG A 116 -7.91 -8.15 -7.72
C ARG A 116 -6.68 -8.26 -6.85
N VAL A 117 -6.85 -8.08 -5.54
CA VAL A 117 -5.78 -8.26 -4.56
C VAL A 117 -6.28 -9.06 -3.38
N ASP A 118 -5.69 -10.21 -3.12
CA ASP A 118 -5.91 -10.92 -1.87
C ASP A 118 -5.16 -10.21 -0.74
N THR A 119 -5.76 -10.20 0.44
CA THR A 119 -5.17 -9.60 1.65
C THR A 119 -5.23 -10.61 2.79
N ASP A 120 -4.68 -10.26 3.94
CA ASP A 120 -4.87 -11.06 5.16
C ASP A 120 -6.29 -10.94 5.75
N GLY A 121 -7.14 -10.11 5.16
CA GLY A 121 -8.59 -10.06 5.41
C GLY A 121 -9.37 -10.25 4.11
N GLN A 122 -10.44 -9.47 3.93
CA GLN A 122 -11.24 -9.54 2.70
C GLN A 122 -10.44 -9.06 1.48
N PRO A 123 -10.55 -9.71 0.31
CA PRO A 123 -9.92 -9.26 -0.92
C PRO A 123 -10.35 -7.84 -1.33
N LEU A 124 -9.50 -7.17 -2.11
CA LEU A 124 -9.84 -5.94 -2.82
C LEU A 124 -10.30 -6.30 -4.24
N THR A 125 -11.53 -5.93 -4.58
CA THR A 125 -12.13 -6.17 -5.90
C THR A 125 -12.82 -4.88 -6.36
N PRO A 126 -12.06 -3.85 -6.75
CA PRO A 126 -12.64 -2.62 -7.29
C PRO A 126 -13.39 -2.90 -8.60
N ASP A 127 -14.24 -1.95 -8.99
CA ASP A 127 -14.83 -1.94 -10.32
C ASP A 127 -13.76 -1.86 -11.40
N GLN A 128 -14.09 -2.41 -12.57
CA GLN A 128 -13.23 -2.39 -13.75
C GLN A 128 -13.03 -0.97 -14.27
N CYS A 129 -11.83 -0.68 -14.78
CA CYS A 129 -11.49 0.59 -15.41
C CYS A 129 -11.23 0.42 -16.90
N SER A 130 -11.59 1.41 -17.71
CA SER A 130 -11.14 1.51 -19.09
C SER A 130 -9.65 1.89 -19.14
N SER A 131 -8.95 1.49 -20.20
CA SER A 131 -7.51 1.71 -20.36
C SER A 131 -7.13 3.20 -20.39
N ASP A 132 -7.97 4.06 -20.95
CA ASP A 132 -7.73 5.51 -21.01
C ASP A 132 -7.74 6.16 -19.61
N ALA A 133 -8.57 5.67 -18.70
CA ALA A 133 -8.61 6.11 -17.31
C ALA A 133 -7.28 5.87 -16.60
N LEU A 134 -6.49 4.90 -17.06
CA LEU A 134 -5.21 4.53 -16.45
C LEU A 134 -4.04 5.44 -16.86
N VAL A 135 -4.24 6.44 -17.72
CA VAL A 135 -3.20 7.40 -18.11
C VAL A 135 -3.19 8.62 -17.19
N ARG A 136 -4.37 9.15 -16.85
CA ARG A 136 -4.52 10.43 -16.11
C ARG A 136 -5.62 10.42 -15.04
N ASN A 137 -6.20 9.28 -14.71
CA ASN A 137 -7.42 9.16 -13.89
C ASN A 137 -8.67 9.81 -14.50
N SER A 138 -8.73 9.93 -15.83
CA SER A 138 -9.97 10.36 -16.49
C SER A 138 -11.06 9.34 -16.19
N GLY A 139 -12.20 9.76 -15.64
CA GLY A 139 -13.30 8.84 -15.33
C GLY A 139 -13.26 8.15 -13.96
N GLY A 140 -12.31 8.48 -13.08
CA GLY A 140 -12.38 8.11 -11.66
C GLY A 140 -12.04 6.65 -11.34
N CYS A 141 -11.08 6.07 -12.05
CA CYS A 141 -10.62 4.71 -11.78
C CYS A 141 -10.07 4.58 -10.35
N ALA A 142 -10.74 3.79 -9.50
CA ALA A 142 -10.43 3.68 -8.07
C ALA A 142 -9.01 3.19 -7.76
N PHE A 143 -8.39 2.47 -8.70
CA PHE A 143 -7.05 1.93 -8.56
C PHE A 143 -6.01 2.61 -9.46
N PHE A 144 -6.32 3.76 -10.08
CA PHE A 144 -5.30 4.52 -10.78
C PHE A 144 -4.21 5.01 -9.82
N GLY A 145 -2.94 4.80 -10.17
CA GLY A 145 -1.80 5.33 -9.43
C GLY A 145 -0.49 5.12 -10.19
N LYS A 146 0.40 6.10 -10.12
CA LYS A 146 1.71 6.07 -10.80
C LYS A 146 2.88 5.93 -9.84
N THR A 147 2.70 6.28 -8.58
CA THR A 147 3.73 6.18 -7.56
C THR A 147 3.33 5.20 -6.46
N PRO A 148 4.29 4.50 -5.82
CA PRO A 148 4.02 3.71 -4.63
C PRO A 148 3.20 4.48 -3.59
N GLY A 149 2.25 3.80 -2.95
CA GLY A 149 1.35 4.42 -1.96
C GLY A 149 0.13 5.17 -2.54
N GLN A 150 -0.03 5.20 -3.87
CA GLN A 150 -1.23 5.72 -4.54
C GLN A 150 -2.19 4.61 -5.00
N GLY A 151 -3.42 5.01 -5.33
CA GLY A 151 -4.45 4.14 -5.90
C GLY A 151 -5.37 3.54 -4.84
N LEU A 152 -5.74 2.29 -5.05
CA LEU A 152 -6.70 1.58 -4.22
C LEU A 152 -6.10 1.26 -2.86
N ARG A 153 -6.76 1.75 -1.80
CA ARG A 153 -6.31 1.58 -0.41
C ARG A 153 -6.75 0.24 0.16
N SER A 154 -5.86 -0.46 0.86
CA SER A 154 -6.19 -1.71 1.57
C SER A 154 -7.04 -1.49 2.83
N GLY A 155 -7.26 -0.25 3.26
CA GLY A 155 -7.91 0.03 4.54
C GLY A 155 -6.95 -0.23 5.70
N GLN A 156 -7.29 -1.15 6.60
CA GLN A 156 -6.41 -1.58 7.72
C GLN A 156 -5.74 -2.95 7.46
N ARG A 157 -5.86 -3.48 6.23
CA ARG A 157 -5.43 -4.84 5.89
C ARG A 157 -3.97 -4.87 5.42
N THR A 158 -3.27 -5.94 5.77
CA THR A 158 -1.94 -6.33 5.27
C THR A 158 -2.06 -7.36 4.14
N ALA A 159 -0.95 -7.67 3.48
CA ALA A 159 -0.90 -8.66 2.41
C ALA A 159 0.46 -9.37 2.39
N ILE A 160 0.74 -10.20 3.40
CA ILE A 160 1.99 -10.95 3.48
C ILE A 160 1.88 -12.20 2.62
N ASN A 161 2.70 -12.29 1.55
CA ASN A 161 2.72 -13.41 0.60
C ASN A 161 1.34 -13.70 -0.01
N ARG A 162 0.57 -12.65 -0.34
CA ARG A 162 -0.76 -12.76 -0.96
C ARG A 162 -0.69 -12.56 -2.46
N GLU A 163 -1.63 -13.17 -3.17
CA GLU A 163 -1.74 -13.05 -4.62
C GLU A 163 -2.46 -11.76 -5.01
N GLY A 164 -2.10 -11.23 -6.17
CA GLY A 164 -2.84 -10.21 -6.89
C GLY A 164 -2.92 -10.57 -8.36
N SER A 165 -3.92 -10.05 -9.06
CA SER A 165 -4.07 -10.24 -10.49
C SER A 165 -4.54 -9.00 -11.20
N ILE A 166 -4.03 -8.83 -12.42
CA ILE A 166 -4.55 -7.92 -13.43
C ILE A 166 -5.19 -8.76 -14.52
N GLU A 167 -6.47 -8.52 -14.76
CA GLU A 167 -7.17 -9.01 -15.94
C GLU A 167 -7.25 -7.88 -16.96
N VAL A 168 -6.86 -8.16 -18.20
CA VAL A 168 -7.00 -7.25 -19.34
C VAL A 168 -7.98 -7.86 -20.32
N SER A 169 -9.03 -7.13 -20.72
CA SER A 169 -10.05 -7.66 -21.62
C SER A 169 -10.51 -6.64 -22.66
N TRP A 170 -10.91 -7.13 -23.83
CA TRP A 170 -11.53 -6.32 -24.88
C TRP A 170 -12.58 -7.11 -25.65
N PRO A 171 -13.61 -6.43 -26.18
CA PRO A 171 -14.62 -7.06 -27.01
C PRO A 171 -14.10 -7.30 -28.44
N SER A 172 -14.81 -8.14 -29.20
CA SER A 172 -14.57 -8.31 -30.64
C SER A 172 -14.92 -7.03 -31.40
N ASP A 173 -14.17 -6.73 -32.46
CA ASP A 173 -14.47 -5.62 -33.38
C ASP A 173 -15.54 -5.97 -34.43
N ALA A 174 -16.04 -7.22 -34.44
CA ALA A 174 -17.04 -7.68 -35.40
C ALA A 174 -18.32 -6.81 -35.41
N SER A 175 -18.70 -6.24 -34.28
CA SER A 175 -19.89 -5.38 -34.15
C SER A 175 -19.61 -3.88 -34.29
N SER A 176 -18.36 -3.43 -34.16
CA SER A 176 -17.99 -2.01 -34.27
C SER A 176 -17.74 -1.58 -35.72
N GLY A 177 -17.49 -2.53 -36.62
CA GLY A 177 -17.09 -2.26 -38.01
C GLY A 177 -15.71 -1.60 -38.14
N GLN A 178 -15.01 -1.40 -37.01
CA GLN A 178 -13.72 -0.73 -36.96
C GLN A 178 -12.62 -1.73 -37.31
N ARG A 179 -11.97 -1.53 -38.45
CA ARG A 179 -10.86 -2.40 -38.88
C ARG A 179 -9.55 -1.93 -38.27
N ARG A 180 -8.74 -2.85 -37.76
CA ARG A 180 -7.38 -2.55 -37.26
C ARG A 180 -6.36 -2.63 -38.37
N ALA A 181 -5.33 -1.80 -38.28
CA ALA A 181 -4.19 -1.89 -39.17
C ALA A 181 -3.43 -3.20 -38.88
N ALA A 182 -2.87 -3.85 -39.90
CA ALA A 182 -2.09 -5.05 -39.70
C ALA A 182 -0.76 -4.72 -38.99
N GLY A 183 -0.45 -5.43 -37.90
CA GLY A 183 0.80 -5.24 -37.19
C GLY A 183 0.79 -5.73 -35.74
N ILE A 184 1.85 -5.36 -35.01
CA ILE A 184 2.01 -5.63 -33.59
C ILE A 184 1.49 -4.43 -32.81
N TYR A 185 0.61 -4.70 -31.84
CA TYR A 185 0.10 -3.70 -30.92
C TYR A 185 0.67 -3.93 -29.53
N GLN A 186 0.97 -2.86 -28.82
CA GLN A 186 1.56 -2.91 -27.50
C GLN A 186 1.01 -1.80 -26.61
N ASP A 187 0.93 -2.09 -25.32
CA ASP A 187 0.87 -1.11 -24.25
C ASP A 187 1.66 -1.65 -23.06
N THR A 188 2.04 -0.77 -22.14
CA THR A 188 2.73 -1.15 -20.91
C THR A 188 1.89 -0.73 -19.72
N LEU A 189 1.42 -1.73 -18.97
CA LEU A 189 0.79 -1.54 -17.67
C LEU A 189 1.84 -1.60 -16.58
N THR A 190 1.89 -0.57 -15.73
CA THR A 190 2.75 -0.51 -14.55
C THR A 190 1.91 -0.65 -13.30
N VAL A 191 2.25 -1.63 -12.46
CA VAL A 191 1.66 -1.82 -11.13
C VAL A 191 2.65 -1.30 -10.09
N VAL A 192 2.19 -0.41 -9.22
CA VAL A 192 2.96 0.12 -8.09
C VAL A 192 2.26 -0.22 -6.79
N VAL A 193 3.03 -0.53 -5.75
CA VAL A 193 2.51 -0.77 -4.40
C VAL A 193 3.43 -0.11 -3.40
N GLY A 194 2.86 0.46 -2.35
CA GLY A 194 3.63 1.07 -1.27
C GLY A 194 2.82 1.25 -0.01
N VAL A 195 3.52 1.55 1.08
CA VAL A 195 2.90 1.95 2.35
C VAL A 195 2.03 3.18 2.10
N ARG A 196 0.84 3.24 2.73
CA ARG A 196 0.03 4.45 2.65
C ARG A 196 0.66 5.50 3.57
N ASN A 197 0.99 6.67 3.02
CA ASN A 197 1.28 7.87 3.80
C ASN A 197 0.00 8.68 4.00
#